data_AF-A0A3D5K754-F1
#
_entry.id   AF-A0A3D5K754-F1
#
_cell.length_a   1.000
_cell.length_b   1.000
_cell.length_c   1.000
_cell.angle_alpha   90.00
_cell.angle_beta   90.00
_cell.angle_gamma   90.00
#
_symmetry.space_group_name_H-M   'P 1'
#
loop_
_entity.id
_entity.type
_entity.pdbx_description
1 polymer ?
#
loop_
_entity_poly.entity_id
_entity_poly.type
_entity_poly.pdbx_seq_one_letter_code
_entity_poly.pdbx_strand_id
1 'polypeptide(L)'
;MEMERRAFLWDGLRAGAALGVTSGVWGAALPSALAGGPSAGLGSTPSSAFSPGPYGSLDGRTPDGHGLVLPEGFTARIVAEGGAPVAGTDLVWPLFPDGKGTVSADDGGWLLVCNHEVFDFQTPNGPRGGASTIGFAPDGSISGAWPVLVGSHSNSRGAVTPWETWLSCQEAFGSAAGDGNGLVWECDPTGGRPAVARLVLGRRTHGSVVVDLDGGHAYLTEAHRDGRLYRVALSDVGDPLSGAGDESGRMEALAVDHDGGVSWLSVPDPAGSFLPTRLQALDGLVTPMGGGIQIHDGVLVFTTGLDNQVHAVDLVAGHHSVVWDGSGGRRPLQGIGDLAVASSGDLFVSEDRGDMEVVMITPTGEVAPFCRMVGNAHRFSAVTGPCFDPSGTRLYVSSLRGRGEALVRDVVPDLDWGTGAEGRHVGVTYEISGPFRSEAVILGGQSTTTVVPASTTGAPSTTAANEDTATSPTVTATVTASPTTGEPSGKVADGNPVESETTRSPRGDGGLVTPIGLGAALLALGGALALRRRRDRDIDGS
;
A
#
# COMPACT_ATOMS: atom_id res chain seq x y z
N MET A 1 -17.74 12.61 -21.91
CA MET A 1 -17.61 11.18 -21.58
C MET A 1 -16.69 10.95 -20.39
N GLU A 2 -15.48 11.53 -20.37
CA GLU A 2 -14.53 11.36 -19.25
C GLU A 2 -14.94 12.07 -17.94
N MET A 3 -15.51 13.28 -18.02
CA MET A 3 -16.14 13.95 -16.85
C MET A 3 -17.36 13.20 -16.30
N GLU A 4 -18.17 12.56 -17.16
CA GLU A 4 -19.35 11.78 -16.72
C GLU A 4 -18.95 10.44 -16.08
N ARG A 5 -17.78 9.88 -16.46
CA ARG A 5 -17.21 8.67 -15.83
C ARG A 5 -16.73 8.94 -14.39
N ARG A 6 -16.03 10.07 -14.17
CA ARG A 6 -15.58 10.51 -12.83
C ARG A 6 -16.75 10.80 -11.89
N ALA A 7 -17.80 11.43 -12.41
CA ALA A 7 -19.04 11.67 -11.67
C ALA A 7 -19.73 10.36 -11.26
N PHE A 8 -19.87 9.38 -12.17
CA PHE A 8 -20.60 8.15 -11.89
C PHE A 8 -19.95 7.24 -10.84
N LEU A 9 -18.61 7.11 -10.83
CA LEU A 9 -17.90 6.22 -9.91
C LEU A 9 -17.79 6.80 -8.48
N TRP A 10 -17.71 8.14 -8.34
CA TRP A 10 -17.37 8.75 -7.05
C TRP A 10 -18.37 9.80 -6.52
N ASP A 11 -19.35 10.27 -7.32
CA ASP A 11 -20.46 11.06 -6.76
C ASP A 11 -21.37 10.21 -5.85
N GLY A 12 -21.42 8.89 -6.06
CA GLY A 12 -22.07 7.95 -5.14
C GLY A 12 -21.46 7.98 -3.74
N LEU A 13 -20.13 8.17 -3.65
CA LEU A 13 -19.40 8.31 -2.41
C LEU A 13 -19.67 9.66 -1.71
N ARG A 14 -19.80 10.74 -2.50
CA ARG A 14 -20.16 12.09 -2.00
C ARG A 14 -21.54 12.10 -1.33
N ALA A 15 -22.50 11.34 -1.85
CA ALA A 15 -23.84 11.23 -1.27
C ALA A 15 -23.89 10.41 0.04
N GLY A 16 -22.94 9.50 0.26
CA GLY A 16 -22.84 8.66 1.46
C GLY A 16 -22.26 9.37 2.69
N ALA A 17 -21.52 10.46 2.51
CA ALA A 17 -20.85 11.20 3.59
C ALA A 17 -21.76 12.21 4.34
N ALA A 18 -23.03 12.37 3.93
CA ALA A 18 -23.91 13.43 4.44
C ALA A 18 -24.63 13.13 5.78
N LEU A 19 -24.27 12.07 6.51
CA LEU A 19 -24.91 11.74 7.80
C LEU A 19 -23.88 11.49 8.91
N GLY A 20 -23.58 12.54 9.68
CA GLY A 20 -23.12 12.38 11.06
C GLY A 20 -21.86 13.14 11.48
N VAL A 21 -21.87 14.48 11.41
CA VAL A 21 -20.92 15.29 12.19
C VAL A 21 -21.70 16.02 13.28
N THR A 22 -21.66 15.50 14.51
CA THR A 22 -21.97 16.30 15.70
C THR A 22 -20.70 16.50 16.51
N SER A 23 -20.21 17.73 16.45
CA SER A 23 -19.00 18.24 17.08
C SER A 23 -19.08 18.16 18.61
N GLY A 24 -18.07 17.57 19.25
CA GLY A 24 -17.88 17.57 20.70
C GLY A 24 -16.58 18.29 21.07
N VAL A 25 -16.73 19.41 21.79
CA VAL A 25 -15.68 20.35 22.20
C VAL A 25 -14.68 19.73 23.19
N TRP A 26 -13.39 20.03 22.99
CA TRP A 26 -12.28 19.67 23.87
C TRP A 26 -12.33 20.40 25.23
N GLY A 27 -12.11 19.67 26.32
CA GLY A 27 -11.85 20.20 27.66
C GLY A 27 -10.86 19.30 28.40
N ALA A 28 -9.67 19.82 28.67
CA ALA A 28 -8.59 19.13 29.35
C ALA A 28 -8.88 18.88 30.84
N ALA A 29 -8.66 17.65 31.32
CA ALA A 29 -8.16 17.34 32.66
C ALA A 29 -7.88 15.83 32.81
N LEU A 30 -6.64 15.47 33.20
CA LEU A 30 -6.36 14.19 33.86
C LEU A 30 -7.00 14.21 35.26
N PRO A 31 -7.49 13.06 35.76
CA PRO A 31 -6.69 12.40 36.80
C PRO A 31 -6.76 10.86 36.80
N SER A 32 -5.67 10.27 37.31
CA SER A 32 -5.57 8.87 37.73
C SER A 32 -6.55 8.53 38.87
N ALA A 33 -7.23 7.37 38.81
CA ALA A 33 -7.67 6.63 40.00
C ALA A 33 -8.05 5.17 39.68
N LEU A 34 -7.51 4.26 40.50
CA LEU A 34 -7.91 2.86 40.61
C LEU A 34 -9.27 2.75 41.32
N ALA A 35 -10.19 1.92 40.80
CA ALA A 35 -11.21 1.25 41.61
C ALA A 35 -11.85 0.09 40.83
N GLY A 36 -11.78 -1.12 41.39
CA GLY A 36 -12.53 -2.28 40.92
C GLY A 36 -14.00 -2.25 41.38
N GLY A 37 -14.87 -2.83 40.56
CA GLY A 37 -16.27 -3.14 40.87
C GLY A 37 -16.90 -3.90 39.69
N PRO A 38 -17.74 -4.92 39.93
CA PRO A 38 -18.16 -5.87 38.91
C PRO A 38 -19.26 -5.24 38.05
N SER A 39 -19.21 -5.43 36.73
CA SER A 39 -20.36 -5.13 35.88
C SER A 39 -20.86 -6.41 35.23
N ALA A 40 -22.16 -6.62 35.44
CA ALA A 40 -22.93 -7.78 35.07
C ALA A 40 -23.00 -7.98 33.55
N GLY A 41 -23.23 -9.24 33.16
CA GLY A 41 -23.42 -9.63 31.77
C GLY A 41 -24.50 -8.81 31.08
N LEU A 42 -24.11 -8.19 29.97
CA LEU A 42 -25.01 -7.67 28.95
C LEU A 42 -24.93 -8.62 27.76
N GLY A 43 -26.12 -9.06 27.33
CA GLY A 43 -26.30 -10.09 26.33
C GLY A 43 -25.67 -9.75 24.99
N SER A 44 -25.39 -10.82 24.25
CA SER A 44 -25.03 -10.83 22.84
C SER A 44 -25.99 -9.95 22.04
N THR A 45 -25.50 -8.80 21.59
CA THR A 45 -26.09 -8.07 20.47
C THR A 45 -26.03 -8.98 19.24
N PRO A 46 -27.10 -9.10 18.44
CA PRO A 46 -27.05 -9.87 17.20
C PRO A 46 -25.97 -9.26 16.30
N SER A 47 -25.12 -10.12 15.73
CA SER A 47 -24.23 -9.76 14.63
C SER A 47 -25.07 -9.03 13.59
N SER A 48 -24.81 -7.74 13.35
CA SER A 48 -25.37 -7.07 12.18
C SER A 48 -24.82 -7.83 10.99
N ALA A 49 -25.68 -8.57 10.29
CA ALA A 49 -25.31 -9.20 9.04
C ALA A 49 -24.79 -8.09 8.12
N PHE A 50 -23.48 -8.05 7.90
CA PHE A 50 -22.88 -7.12 6.96
C PHE A 50 -23.43 -7.43 5.57
N SER A 51 -23.39 -6.44 4.67
CA SER A 51 -23.74 -6.72 3.27
C SER A 51 -22.88 -7.91 2.81
N PRO A 52 -23.45 -8.92 2.14
CA PRO A 52 -22.67 -10.01 1.57
C PRO A 52 -21.67 -9.49 0.52
N GLY A 53 -21.81 -8.23 0.08
CA GLY A 53 -21.01 -7.67 -0.99
C GLY A 53 -21.27 -8.36 -2.32
N PRO A 54 -20.64 -7.89 -3.39
CA PRO A 54 -20.87 -8.41 -4.73
C PRO A 54 -20.26 -9.81 -4.97
N TYR A 55 -19.39 -10.29 -4.08
CA TYR A 55 -18.79 -11.63 -4.16
C TYR A 55 -19.45 -12.66 -3.23
N GLY A 56 -20.45 -12.25 -2.43
CA GLY A 56 -21.13 -13.12 -1.46
C GLY A 56 -20.46 -13.17 -0.09
N SER A 57 -21.23 -13.53 0.94
CA SER A 57 -20.78 -13.52 2.33
C SER A 57 -19.74 -14.61 2.64
N LEU A 58 -18.80 -14.28 3.53
CA LEU A 58 -17.88 -15.25 4.15
C LEU A 58 -18.52 -16.03 5.31
N ASP A 59 -19.72 -15.68 5.75
CA ASP A 59 -20.38 -16.32 6.89
C ASP A 59 -20.68 -17.79 6.63
N GLY A 60 -20.31 -18.64 7.59
CA GLY A 60 -20.50 -20.09 7.50
C GLY A 60 -19.53 -20.80 6.55
N ARG A 61 -18.63 -20.07 5.88
CA ARG A 61 -17.60 -20.67 5.05
C ARG A 61 -16.45 -21.24 5.87
N THR A 62 -15.94 -22.38 5.43
CA THR A 62 -14.74 -22.99 5.99
C THR A 62 -13.48 -22.46 5.31
N PRO A 63 -12.37 -22.31 6.06
CA PRO A 63 -11.08 -21.99 5.45
C PRO A 63 -10.63 -23.10 4.50
N ASP A 64 -9.84 -22.75 3.50
CA ASP A 64 -9.15 -23.68 2.63
C ASP A 64 -7.95 -24.35 3.33
N GLY A 65 -7.18 -25.15 2.58
CA GLY A 65 -5.98 -25.83 3.09
C GLY A 65 -4.86 -24.91 3.56
N HIS A 66 -4.96 -23.60 3.28
CA HIS A 66 -3.99 -22.58 3.64
C HIS A 66 -4.47 -21.67 4.77
N GLY A 67 -5.69 -21.88 5.28
CA GLY A 67 -6.28 -21.03 6.32
C GLY A 67 -7.01 -19.79 5.77
N LEU A 68 -7.26 -19.71 4.46
CA LEU A 68 -7.96 -18.58 3.86
C LEU A 68 -9.46 -18.89 3.74
N VAL A 69 -10.30 -18.00 4.27
CA VAL A 69 -11.74 -17.97 4.03
C VAL A 69 -11.98 -16.99 2.88
N LEU A 70 -12.44 -17.50 1.73
CA LEU A 70 -12.65 -16.75 0.50
C LEU A 70 -14.14 -16.71 0.11
N PRO A 71 -14.57 -15.94 -0.91
CA PRO A 71 -15.94 -16.00 -1.45
C PRO A 71 -16.11 -17.16 -2.45
N GLU A 72 -17.35 -17.53 -2.77
CA GLU A 72 -17.62 -18.72 -3.61
C GLU A 72 -17.00 -18.56 -5.00
N GLY A 73 -16.41 -19.63 -5.52
CA GLY A 73 -15.70 -19.59 -6.81
C GLY A 73 -14.26 -19.05 -6.76
N PHE A 74 -13.77 -18.59 -5.61
CA PHE A 74 -12.38 -18.20 -5.41
C PHE A 74 -11.54 -19.33 -4.79
N THR A 75 -10.28 -19.39 -5.21
CA THR A 75 -9.26 -20.33 -4.71
C THR A 75 -7.96 -19.59 -4.45
N ALA A 76 -7.15 -20.08 -3.50
CA ALA A 76 -5.81 -19.58 -3.26
C ALA A 76 -4.73 -20.65 -3.50
N ARG A 77 -3.52 -20.19 -3.85
CA ARG A 77 -2.29 -20.99 -3.81
C ARG A 77 -1.15 -20.17 -3.22
N ILE A 78 -0.18 -20.84 -2.62
CA ILE A 78 1.08 -20.23 -2.19
C ILE A 78 1.97 -20.03 -3.41
N VAL A 79 2.51 -18.81 -3.59
CA VAL A 79 3.50 -18.51 -4.64
C VAL A 79 4.90 -18.31 -4.08
N ALA A 80 5.02 -17.94 -2.80
CA ALA A 80 6.29 -17.87 -2.10
C ALA A 80 6.11 -17.98 -0.58
N GLU A 81 7.12 -18.52 0.08
CA GLU A 81 7.19 -18.72 1.52
C GLU A 81 8.59 -18.40 2.02
N GLY A 82 8.70 -17.55 3.05
CA GLY A 82 9.99 -17.12 3.60
C GLY A 82 10.86 -18.31 4.02
N GLY A 83 12.13 -18.31 3.60
CA GLY A 83 13.08 -19.38 3.88
C GLY A 83 12.91 -20.64 3.02
N ALA A 84 11.93 -20.70 2.13
CA ALA A 84 11.80 -21.76 1.13
C ALA A 84 12.25 -21.26 -0.26
N PRO A 85 12.79 -22.13 -1.13
CA PRO A 85 13.01 -21.80 -2.53
C PRO A 85 11.69 -21.48 -3.23
N VAL A 86 11.65 -20.39 -4.02
CA VAL A 86 10.53 -20.14 -4.93
C VAL A 86 10.49 -21.28 -5.96
N ALA A 87 9.30 -21.84 -6.19
CA ALA A 87 9.14 -23.08 -6.95
C ALA A 87 9.82 -23.01 -8.33
N GLY A 88 10.71 -23.97 -8.61
CA GLY A 88 11.46 -24.04 -9.86
C GLY A 88 12.68 -23.11 -9.95
N THR A 89 13.09 -22.48 -8.85
CA THR A 89 14.21 -21.52 -8.81
C THR A 89 15.14 -21.76 -7.62
N ASP A 90 16.33 -21.16 -7.65
CA ASP A 90 17.29 -21.19 -6.54
C ASP A 90 17.12 -20.03 -5.55
N LEU A 91 16.19 -19.09 -5.80
CA LEU A 91 15.95 -17.98 -4.88
C LEU A 91 15.21 -18.48 -3.64
N VAL A 92 15.90 -18.49 -2.51
CA VAL A 92 15.26 -18.60 -1.19
C VAL A 92 14.51 -17.30 -0.92
N TRP A 93 13.19 -17.38 -0.74
CA TRP A 93 12.37 -16.20 -0.50
C TRP A 93 12.75 -15.54 0.83
N PRO A 94 13.00 -14.22 0.86
CA PRO A 94 13.30 -13.54 2.11
C PRO A 94 12.12 -13.51 3.09
N LEU A 95 12.41 -13.13 4.34
CA LEU A 95 11.40 -13.04 5.39
C LEU A 95 10.51 -11.81 5.24
N PHE A 96 9.29 -11.94 5.75
CA PHE A 96 8.35 -10.83 5.95
C PHE A 96 7.94 -10.11 4.66
N PRO A 97 7.27 -10.81 3.71
CA PRO A 97 6.80 -10.20 2.48
C PRO A 97 5.70 -9.16 2.75
N ASP A 98 5.89 -7.96 2.23
CA ASP A 98 5.00 -6.82 2.46
C ASP A 98 4.43 -6.23 1.16
N GLY A 99 4.63 -4.94 0.89
CA GLY A 99 4.13 -4.25 -0.28
C GLY A 99 4.60 -4.88 -1.57
N LYS A 100 3.72 -4.89 -2.55
CA LYS A 100 3.96 -5.55 -3.83
C LYS A 100 3.20 -4.87 -4.96
N GLY A 101 3.67 -5.11 -6.17
CA GLY A 101 3.05 -4.63 -7.40
C GLY A 101 3.44 -5.50 -8.57
N THR A 102 2.66 -5.42 -9.65
CA THR A 102 2.93 -6.19 -10.86
C THR A 102 3.24 -5.31 -12.05
N VAL A 103 4.17 -5.75 -12.89
CA VAL A 103 4.42 -5.17 -14.22
C VAL A 103 4.19 -6.22 -15.29
N SER A 104 3.66 -5.81 -16.44
CA SER A 104 3.49 -6.72 -17.58
C SER A 104 4.84 -7.14 -18.15
N ALA A 105 4.91 -8.34 -18.72
CA ALA A 105 6.07 -8.79 -19.49
C ALA A 105 5.72 -8.92 -20.97
N ASP A 106 6.70 -8.71 -21.84
CA ASP A 106 6.53 -8.73 -23.30
C ASP A 106 6.03 -10.08 -23.86
N ASP A 107 6.27 -11.18 -23.12
CA ASP A 107 5.85 -12.53 -23.48
C ASP A 107 4.39 -12.85 -23.09
N GLY A 108 3.66 -11.86 -22.58
CA GLY A 108 2.29 -12.01 -22.07
C GLY A 108 2.22 -12.52 -20.63
N GLY A 109 3.38 -12.76 -19.99
CA GLY A 109 3.50 -12.99 -18.58
C GLY A 109 3.47 -11.69 -17.77
N TRP A 110 3.86 -11.78 -16.50
CA TRP A 110 4.02 -10.61 -15.63
C TRP A 110 5.07 -10.87 -14.56
N LEU A 111 5.58 -9.79 -13.98
CA LEU A 111 6.52 -9.82 -12.86
C LEU A 111 5.80 -9.32 -11.61
N LEU A 112 5.88 -10.07 -10.51
CA LEU A 112 5.45 -9.66 -9.18
C LEU A 112 6.66 -9.21 -8.37
N VAL A 113 6.78 -7.93 -8.09
CA VAL A 113 7.80 -7.39 -7.17
C VAL A 113 7.22 -7.33 -5.77
N CYS A 114 7.98 -7.77 -4.77
CA CYS A 114 7.56 -7.81 -3.37
C CYS A 114 8.69 -7.29 -2.46
N ASN A 115 8.35 -6.39 -1.55
CA ASN A 115 9.21 -5.92 -0.49
C ASN A 115 9.32 -6.95 0.64
N HIS A 116 10.38 -6.81 1.44
CA HIS A 116 10.68 -7.62 2.62
C HIS A 116 10.94 -6.73 3.84
N GLU A 117 10.00 -6.74 4.79
CA GLU A 117 9.92 -5.80 5.92
C GLU A 117 10.69 -6.31 7.15
N VAL A 118 11.99 -6.55 6.97
CA VAL A 118 12.88 -6.78 8.10
C VAL A 118 13.42 -5.42 8.57
N PHE A 119 12.97 -4.97 9.73
CA PHE A 119 13.31 -3.65 10.26
C PHE A 119 14.77 -3.55 10.69
N ASP A 120 15.37 -2.38 10.54
CA ASP A 120 16.73 -2.07 11.01
C ASP A 120 16.97 -2.39 12.48
N PHE A 121 16.03 -2.03 13.36
CA PHE A 121 16.15 -2.28 14.79
C PHE A 121 16.10 -3.77 15.16
N GLN A 122 15.62 -4.62 14.25
CA GLN A 122 15.59 -6.08 14.42
C GLN A 122 16.93 -6.73 14.06
N THR A 123 17.72 -6.10 13.18
CA THR A 123 18.95 -6.68 12.61
C THR A 123 20.12 -5.72 12.80
N PRO A 124 20.67 -5.61 14.02
CA PRO A 124 21.77 -4.69 14.33
C PRO A 124 23.07 -5.01 13.58
N ASN A 125 23.21 -6.22 13.02
CA ASN A 125 24.38 -6.63 12.24
C ASN A 125 24.26 -6.28 10.74
N GLY A 126 23.30 -5.43 10.38
CA GLY A 126 23.17 -4.84 9.05
C GLY A 126 21.83 -5.12 8.38
N PRO A 127 21.57 -4.49 7.23
CA PRO A 127 20.30 -4.59 6.52
C PRO A 127 19.98 -6.04 6.12
N ARG A 128 18.72 -6.43 6.30
CA ARG A 128 18.15 -7.74 5.94
C ARG A 128 16.80 -7.65 5.23
N GLY A 129 16.32 -6.43 4.95
CA GLY A 129 15.15 -6.20 4.10
C GLY A 129 15.54 -6.22 2.63
N GLY A 130 14.69 -5.63 1.79
CA GLY A 130 14.93 -5.53 0.35
C GLY A 130 13.66 -5.68 -0.46
N ALA A 131 13.83 -6.08 -1.71
CA ALA A 131 12.75 -6.47 -2.60
C ALA A 131 13.19 -7.58 -3.55
N SER A 132 12.26 -8.43 -3.95
CA SER A 132 12.50 -9.54 -4.89
C SER A 132 11.35 -9.67 -5.86
N THR A 133 11.65 -10.21 -7.04
CA THR A 133 10.69 -10.45 -8.12
C THR A 133 10.44 -11.93 -8.30
N ILE A 134 9.18 -12.29 -8.58
CA ILE A 134 8.77 -13.57 -9.19
C ILE A 134 8.26 -13.28 -10.59
N GLY A 135 8.81 -13.95 -11.60
CA GLY A 135 8.29 -13.95 -12.95
C GLY A 135 7.23 -15.03 -13.12
N PHE A 136 6.15 -14.70 -13.83
CA PHE A 136 5.08 -15.61 -14.20
C PHE A 136 4.96 -15.68 -15.72
N ALA A 137 4.78 -16.88 -16.25
CA ALA A 137 4.37 -17.10 -17.63
C ALA A 137 2.88 -16.75 -17.81
N PRO A 138 2.37 -16.62 -19.06
CA PRO A 138 0.97 -16.25 -19.32
C PRO A 138 -0.08 -17.18 -18.68
N ASP A 139 0.27 -18.44 -18.42
CA ASP A 139 -0.62 -19.40 -17.75
C ASP A 139 -0.60 -19.30 -16.21
N GLY A 140 0.24 -18.42 -15.66
CA GLY A 140 0.47 -18.25 -14.23
C GLY A 140 1.47 -19.24 -13.63
N SER A 141 2.16 -20.06 -14.43
CA SER A 141 3.31 -20.83 -13.92
C SER A 141 4.47 -19.90 -13.59
N ILE A 142 5.23 -20.21 -12.54
CA ILE A 142 6.42 -19.43 -12.17
C ILE A 142 7.51 -19.68 -13.22
N SER A 143 8.01 -18.62 -13.84
CA SER A 143 9.06 -18.66 -14.87
C SER A 143 10.45 -18.33 -14.31
N GLY A 144 10.52 -17.67 -13.14
CA GLY A 144 11.78 -17.37 -12.47
C GLY A 144 11.59 -16.52 -11.21
N ALA A 145 12.68 -16.30 -10.47
CA ALA A 145 12.68 -15.39 -9.32
C ALA A 145 14.10 -14.85 -9.06
N TRP A 146 14.22 -13.58 -8.67
CA TRP A 146 15.50 -12.91 -8.42
C TRP A 146 15.35 -11.71 -7.46
N PRO A 147 16.42 -11.30 -6.74
CA PRO A 147 16.39 -10.07 -5.95
C PRO A 147 16.50 -8.84 -6.86
N VAL A 148 15.82 -7.75 -6.48
CA VAL A 148 15.90 -6.46 -7.18
C VAL A 148 16.36 -5.31 -6.28
N LEU A 149 16.32 -5.50 -4.96
CA LEU A 149 16.89 -4.61 -3.97
C LEU A 149 17.50 -5.41 -2.83
N VAL A 150 18.78 -5.15 -2.56
CA VAL A 150 19.56 -5.76 -1.48
C VAL A 150 20.29 -4.66 -0.72
N GLY A 151 20.63 -4.92 0.55
CA GLY A 151 21.35 -3.94 1.36
C GLY A 151 20.47 -2.80 1.88
N SER A 152 19.14 -2.93 1.82
CA SER A 152 18.16 -2.05 2.46
C SER A 152 17.44 -2.76 3.62
N HIS A 153 16.60 -2.02 4.34
CA HIS A 153 15.87 -2.51 5.51
C HIS A 153 14.51 -1.83 5.60
N SER A 154 13.62 -2.37 6.44
CA SER A 154 12.30 -1.80 6.71
C SER A 154 11.49 -1.52 5.43
N ASN A 155 11.71 -2.29 4.37
CA ASN A 155 11.02 -2.12 3.10
C ASN A 155 9.57 -2.58 3.30
N SER A 156 8.65 -1.63 3.39
CA SER A 156 7.25 -1.88 3.73
C SER A 156 6.40 -1.86 2.45
N ARG A 157 5.74 -0.73 2.15
CA ARG A 157 4.90 -0.59 0.95
C ARG A 157 5.66 0.00 -0.24
N GLY A 158 4.94 0.32 -1.30
CA GLY A 158 5.50 0.86 -2.52
C GLY A 158 4.47 0.94 -3.64
N ALA A 159 4.93 1.31 -4.83
CA ALA A 159 4.11 1.26 -6.03
C ALA A 159 4.92 1.04 -7.29
N VAL A 160 4.24 0.56 -8.33
CA VAL A 160 4.77 0.53 -9.69
C VAL A 160 4.67 1.93 -10.30
N THR A 161 5.73 2.37 -10.97
CA THR A 161 5.75 3.65 -11.70
C THR A 161 5.07 3.51 -13.07
N PRO A 162 4.64 4.61 -13.70
CA PRO A 162 4.15 4.61 -15.08
C PRO A 162 5.15 4.10 -16.13
N TRP A 163 6.44 4.02 -15.80
CA TRP A 163 7.50 3.46 -16.63
C TRP A 163 7.98 2.08 -16.14
N GLU A 164 7.09 1.35 -15.45
CA GLU A 164 7.21 -0.07 -15.11
C GLU A 164 8.42 -0.40 -14.22
N THR A 165 8.79 0.50 -13.33
CA THR A 165 9.73 0.23 -12.23
C THR A 165 9.01 0.14 -10.88
N TRP A 166 9.66 -0.43 -9.86
CA TRP A 166 9.11 -0.55 -8.52
C TRP A 166 9.72 0.51 -7.59
N LEU A 167 8.90 1.30 -6.90
CA LEU A 167 9.32 2.17 -5.81
C LEU A 167 9.12 1.46 -4.47
N SER A 168 10.20 1.04 -3.84
CA SER A 168 10.22 0.43 -2.50
C SER A 168 10.40 1.50 -1.41
N CYS A 169 9.43 1.63 -0.51
CA CYS A 169 9.46 2.58 0.60
C CYS A 169 10.07 1.96 1.87
N GLN A 170 11.03 2.65 2.49
CA GLN A 170 11.52 2.28 3.81
C GLN A 170 10.70 2.97 4.92
N GLU A 171 10.01 2.16 5.74
CA GLU A 171 9.40 2.59 7.01
C GLU A 171 10.48 2.56 8.12
N ALA A 172 11.51 3.39 7.97
CA ALA A 172 12.61 3.43 8.92
C ALA A 172 12.33 4.48 10.01
N PHE A 173 12.34 4.07 11.29
CA PHE A 173 12.07 4.95 12.43
C PHE A 173 13.25 5.84 12.84
N GLY A 174 14.47 5.53 12.38
CA GLY A 174 15.69 6.30 12.65
C GLY A 174 16.21 6.21 14.09
N SER A 175 17.35 6.85 14.36
CA SER A 175 18.06 6.79 15.66
C SER A 175 17.33 7.46 16.83
N ALA A 176 16.35 8.32 16.55
CA ALA A 176 15.51 9.01 17.53
C ALA A 176 14.11 8.39 17.71
N ALA A 177 13.90 7.15 17.23
CA ALA A 177 12.64 6.40 17.41
C ALA A 177 11.37 7.18 17.01
N GLY A 178 11.36 7.74 15.79
CA GLY A 178 10.15 8.38 15.23
C GLY A 178 10.41 9.47 14.20
N ASP A 179 11.60 10.07 14.16
CA ASP A 179 11.88 11.16 13.20
C ASP A 179 12.13 10.69 11.77
N GLY A 180 12.42 9.39 11.62
CA GLY A 180 12.54 8.71 10.35
C GLY A 180 13.85 9.01 9.60
N ASN A 181 14.31 8.04 8.82
CA ASN A 181 15.43 8.23 7.88
C ASN A 181 15.29 7.28 6.67
N GLY A 182 14.05 6.90 6.35
CA GLY A 182 13.76 5.99 5.26
C GLY A 182 13.96 6.65 3.90
N LEU A 183 14.43 5.86 2.95
CA LEU A 183 14.52 6.24 1.55
C LEU A 183 13.41 5.58 0.75
N VAL A 184 13.14 6.12 -0.43
CA VAL A 184 12.42 5.41 -1.49
C VAL A 184 13.45 4.94 -2.52
N TRP A 185 13.44 3.65 -2.81
CA TRP A 185 14.33 3.01 -3.78
C TRP A 185 13.56 2.70 -5.05
N GLU A 186 14.05 3.13 -6.20
CA GLU A 186 13.57 2.64 -7.48
C GLU A 186 14.33 1.39 -7.89
N CYS A 187 13.59 0.32 -8.16
CA CYS A 187 14.11 -1.00 -8.51
C CYS A 187 13.62 -1.36 -9.90
N ASP A 188 14.50 -1.97 -10.69
CA ASP A 188 14.14 -2.58 -11.97
C ASP A 188 13.53 -3.97 -11.70
N PRO A 189 12.24 -4.20 -11.97
CA PRO A 189 11.58 -5.49 -11.72
C PRO A 189 12.27 -6.66 -12.44
N THR A 190 12.92 -6.41 -13.58
CA THR A 190 13.65 -7.43 -14.35
C THR A 190 14.99 -7.82 -13.72
N GLY A 191 15.49 -7.05 -12.74
CA GLY A 191 16.81 -7.24 -12.14
C GLY A 191 17.98 -6.81 -13.04
N GLY A 192 17.70 -6.23 -14.22
CA GLY A 192 18.73 -5.82 -15.18
C GLY A 192 19.54 -4.59 -14.76
N ARG A 193 18.99 -3.73 -13.89
CA ARG A 193 19.63 -2.51 -13.39
C ARG A 193 19.66 -2.49 -11.86
N PRO A 194 20.74 -1.96 -11.26
CA PRO A 194 20.82 -1.80 -9.81
C PRO A 194 19.76 -0.81 -9.33
N ALA A 195 19.24 -1.02 -8.12
CA ALA A 195 18.31 -0.10 -7.49
C ALA A 195 18.96 1.26 -7.20
N VAL A 196 18.18 2.34 -7.31
CA VAL A 196 18.63 3.72 -7.14
C VAL A 196 17.77 4.41 -6.08
N ALA A 197 18.38 5.02 -5.07
CA ALA A 197 17.67 5.83 -4.10
C ALA A 197 17.16 7.14 -4.75
N ARG A 198 15.86 7.41 -4.64
CA ARG A 198 15.21 8.61 -5.17
C ARG A 198 15.15 9.72 -4.12
N LEU A 199 16.28 10.40 -3.93
CA LEU A 199 16.43 11.43 -2.89
C LEU A 199 15.43 12.58 -3.01
N VAL A 200 14.97 12.89 -4.23
CA VAL A 200 13.93 13.90 -4.49
C VAL A 200 12.62 13.63 -3.73
N LEU A 201 12.34 12.36 -3.39
CA LEU A 201 11.16 11.97 -2.62
C LEU A 201 11.32 12.23 -1.11
N GLY A 202 12.50 12.68 -0.68
CA GLY A 202 12.83 13.06 0.70
C GLY A 202 13.06 11.88 1.64
N ARG A 203 13.31 12.21 2.91
CA ARG A 203 13.60 11.23 3.98
C ARG A 203 12.56 11.34 5.09
N ARG A 204 11.94 10.21 5.43
CA ARG A 204 10.96 10.07 6.54
C ARG A 204 10.69 8.60 6.78
N THR A 205 9.77 8.30 7.69
CA THR A 205 9.15 6.97 7.76
C THR A 205 8.10 6.87 6.66
N HIS A 206 8.49 6.39 5.48
CA HIS A 206 7.61 6.37 4.31
C HIS A 206 6.50 5.34 4.52
N GLY A 207 5.25 5.75 4.33
CA GLY A 207 4.11 4.84 4.29
C GLY A 207 4.05 4.13 2.95
N SER A 208 3.72 4.87 1.90
CA SER A 208 3.71 4.41 0.51
C SER A 208 3.88 5.62 -0.43
N VAL A 209 3.96 5.36 -1.74
CA VAL A 209 4.13 6.35 -2.80
C VAL A 209 3.26 5.98 -4.00
N VAL A 210 2.81 6.97 -4.77
CA VAL A 210 2.24 6.77 -6.11
C VAL A 210 2.68 7.92 -7.03
N VAL A 211 2.89 7.64 -8.31
CA VAL A 211 3.32 8.63 -9.30
C VAL A 211 2.17 8.95 -10.24
N ASP A 212 1.80 10.22 -10.31
CA ASP A 212 0.88 10.82 -11.27
C ASP A 212 1.67 11.57 -12.33
N LEU A 213 1.98 10.90 -13.44
CA LEU A 213 2.76 11.52 -14.51
C LEU A 213 1.98 12.63 -15.21
N ASP A 214 0.67 12.46 -15.37
CA ASP A 214 -0.20 13.43 -16.05
C ASP A 214 -0.40 14.69 -15.19
N GLY A 215 -0.57 14.50 -13.89
CA GLY A 215 -0.63 15.60 -12.92
C GLY A 215 0.73 16.20 -12.58
N GLY A 216 1.84 15.58 -12.99
CA GLY A 216 3.21 16.06 -12.76
C GLY A 216 3.71 15.91 -11.32
N HIS A 217 3.16 14.97 -10.54
CA HIS A 217 3.51 14.82 -9.12
C HIS A 217 3.68 13.36 -8.68
N ALA A 218 4.52 13.12 -7.68
CA ALA A 218 4.48 11.92 -6.86
C ALA A 218 3.83 12.23 -5.51
N TYR A 219 2.92 11.39 -5.03
CA TYR A 219 2.22 11.55 -3.75
C TYR A 219 2.73 10.53 -2.74
N LEU A 220 2.96 10.94 -1.50
CA LEU A 220 3.57 10.11 -0.46
C LEU A 220 2.80 10.21 0.85
N THR A 221 2.55 9.07 1.48
CA THR A 221 2.08 8.99 2.86
C THR A 221 3.26 8.84 3.82
N GLU A 222 3.09 9.28 5.06
CA GLU A 222 4.07 9.08 6.13
C GLU A 222 3.49 8.17 7.22
N ALA A 223 4.17 7.04 7.45
CA ALA A 223 3.83 6.05 8.46
C ALA A 223 4.27 6.51 9.86
N HIS A 224 3.70 7.62 10.30
CA HIS A 224 3.94 8.21 11.60
C HIS A 224 2.61 8.64 12.23
N ARG A 225 2.53 8.61 13.58
CA ARG A 225 1.31 8.96 14.33
C ARG A 225 0.78 10.37 14.05
N ASP A 226 1.66 11.29 13.64
CA ASP A 226 1.36 12.66 13.25
C ASP A 226 1.89 12.96 11.84
N GLY A 227 1.87 11.96 10.96
CA GLY A 227 2.28 12.07 9.56
C GLY A 227 1.43 13.05 8.75
N ARG A 228 1.86 13.30 7.52
CA ARG A 228 1.14 14.09 6.51
C ARG A 228 1.06 13.31 5.20
N LEU A 229 0.17 13.76 4.32
CA LEU A 229 0.22 13.44 2.90
C LEU A 229 1.05 14.52 2.18
N TYR A 230 2.03 14.10 1.39
CA TYR A 230 2.89 14.99 0.61
C TYR A 230 2.65 14.80 -0.88
N ARG A 231 2.99 15.84 -1.65
CA ARG A 231 3.27 15.72 -3.09
C ARG A 231 4.64 16.29 -3.41
N VAL A 232 5.29 15.73 -4.42
CA VAL A 232 6.58 16.15 -4.96
C VAL A 232 6.45 16.39 -6.44
N ALA A 233 6.81 17.59 -6.91
CA ALA A 233 6.81 17.93 -8.33
C ALA A 233 7.83 17.10 -9.11
N LEU A 234 7.39 16.48 -10.20
CA LEU A 234 8.24 15.72 -11.12
C LEU A 234 9.09 16.67 -11.98
N SER A 235 10.21 16.17 -12.49
CA SER A 235 10.99 16.91 -13.50
C SER A 235 10.34 16.80 -14.88
N ASP A 236 10.16 17.94 -15.54
CA ASP A 236 9.69 18.01 -16.95
C ASP A 236 10.81 17.69 -17.96
N VAL A 237 12.04 17.50 -17.49
CA VAL A 237 13.21 17.22 -18.32
C VAL A 237 13.93 15.97 -17.82
N GLY A 238 14.13 15.00 -18.72
CA GLY A 238 14.90 13.79 -18.43
C GLY A 238 14.15 12.81 -17.53
N ASP A 239 14.82 12.34 -16.48
CA ASP A 239 14.24 11.42 -15.50
C ASP A 239 13.24 12.17 -14.57
N PRO A 240 11.96 11.76 -14.53
CA PRO A 240 10.93 12.44 -13.72
C PRO A 240 11.25 12.49 -12.21
N LEU A 241 11.98 11.50 -11.69
CA LEU A 241 12.40 11.43 -10.28
C LEU A 241 13.86 11.83 -10.10
N SER A 242 14.41 12.63 -11.01
CA SER A 242 15.71 13.28 -10.82
C SER A 242 15.62 14.40 -9.78
N GLY A 243 16.65 14.49 -8.95
CA GLY A 243 16.80 15.56 -7.97
C GLY A 243 17.69 15.18 -6.81
N ALA A 244 18.30 16.18 -6.18
CA ALA A 244 19.22 16.00 -5.06
C ALA A 244 18.50 15.73 -3.72
N GLY A 245 17.21 16.08 -3.62
CA GLY A 245 16.38 15.90 -2.43
C GLY A 245 16.36 17.09 -1.48
N ASP A 246 17.15 18.12 -1.75
CA ASP A 246 17.23 19.37 -0.98
C ASP A 246 16.64 20.58 -1.73
N GLU A 247 16.00 20.34 -2.88
CA GLU A 247 15.44 21.42 -3.69
C GLU A 247 14.18 22.01 -3.04
N SER A 248 14.35 23.17 -2.41
CA SER A 248 13.25 23.93 -1.84
C SER A 248 12.15 24.19 -2.88
N GLY A 249 10.89 24.00 -2.51
CA GLY A 249 9.73 24.24 -3.37
C GLY A 249 9.30 23.04 -4.23
N ARG A 250 10.02 21.91 -4.18
CA ARG A 250 9.55 20.67 -4.83
C ARG A 250 8.49 19.92 -4.06
N MET A 251 8.45 20.07 -2.74
CA MET A 251 7.59 19.29 -1.86
C MET A 251 6.55 20.19 -1.20
N GLU A 252 5.32 19.67 -1.13
CA GLU A 252 4.21 20.31 -0.44
C GLU A 252 3.44 19.26 0.36
N ALA A 253 2.77 19.68 1.43
CA ALA A 253 1.89 18.85 2.24
C ALA A 253 0.42 19.23 2.01
N LEU A 254 -0.46 18.23 1.96
CA LEU A 254 -1.90 18.44 1.81
C LEU A 254 -2.45 19.23 3.00
N ALA A 255 -3.26 20.26 2.72
CA ALA A 255 -4.15 20.90 3.66
C ALA A 255 -5.59 20.78 3.17
N VAL A 256 -6.52 20.63 4.11
CA VAL A 256 -7.95 20.44 3.82
C VAL A 256 -8.77 21.45 4.61
N ASP A 257 -9.58 22.22 3.90
CA ASP A 257 -10.53 23.18 4.47
C ASP A 257 -11.74 22.44 5.08
N HIS A 258 -12.53 23.15 5.89
CA HIS A 258 -13.68 22.55 6.57
C HIS A 258 -14.74 21.98 5.60
N ASP A 259 -14.87 22.55 4.41
CA ASP A 259 -15.78 22.10 3.36
C ASP A 259 -15.17 21.04 2.42
N GLY A 260 -13.96 20.55 2.73
CA GLY A 260 -13.25 19.56 1.91
C GLY A 260 -12.36 20.17 0.83
N GLY A 261 -12.28 21.50 0.70
CA GLY A 261 -11.37 22.17 -0.23
C GLY A 261 -9.91 21.77 0.00
N VAL A 262 -9.17 21.50 -1.08
CA VAL A 262 -7.77 21.07 -1.01
C VAL A 262 -6.83 22.21 -1.36
N SER A 263 -5.80 22.39 -0.53
CA SER A 263 -4.64 23.22 -0.81
C SER A 263 -3.34 22.49 -0.46
N TRP A 264 -2.20 23.07 -0.86
CA TRP A 264 -0.89 22.46 -0.69
C TRP A 264 0.06 23.46 -0.04
N LEU A 265 0.66 23.06 1.08
CA LEU A 265 1.54 23.89 1.90
C LEU A 265 2.99 23.57 1.59
N SER A 266 3.81 24.58 1.35
CA SER A 266 5.23 24.38 1.03
C SER A 266 5.98 23.65 2.17
N VAL A 267 6.84 22.70 1.79
CA VAL A 267 7.82 22.03 2.66
C VAL A 267 9.22 22.43 2.18
N PRO A 268 9.85 23.46 2.81
CA PRO A 268 11.09 24.04 2.30
C PRO A 268 12.33 23.13 2.36
N ASP A 269 12.35 22.15 3.27
CA ASP A 269 13.42 21.15 3.42
C ASP A 269 12.84 19.74 3.22
N PRO A 270 12.68 19.29 1.95
CA PRO A 270 12.13 17.96 1.63
C PRO A 270 12.94 16.80 2.20
N ALA A 271 14.24 17.02 2.42
CA ALA A 271 15.15 16.05 3.03
C ALA A 271 14.88 15.85 4.53
N GLY A 272 14.14 16.74 5.18
CA GLY A 272 13.91 16.71 6.63
C GLY A 272 15.20 16.83 7.43
N SER A 273 16.23 17.45 6.86
CA SER A 273 17.59 17.48 7.37
C SER A 273 17.76 18.40 8.59
N PHE A 274 16.98 19.47 8.66
CA PHE A 274 16.93 20.39 9.80
C PHE A 274 15.74 20.12 10.70
N LEU A 275 14.56 19.91 10.11
CA LEU A 275 13.31 19.65 10.81
C LEU A 275 12.53 18.58 10.03
N PRO A 276 11.97 17.54 10.69
CA PRO A 276 11.13 16.58 10.00
C PRO A 276 10.04 17.24 9.16
N THR A 277 9.79 16.72 7.96
CA THR A 277 8.88 17.33 6.97
C THR A 277 7.50 17.64 7.54
N ARG A 278 6.97 16.78 8.41
CA ARG A 278 5.65 16.95 9.07
C ARG A 278 5.57 18.16 9.98
N LEU A 279 6.70 18.58 10.54
CA LEU A 279 6.78 19.73 11.44
C LEU A 279 7.00 21.05 10.67
N GLN A 280 7.29 20.98 9.37
CA GLN A 280 7.37 22.15 8.49
C GLN A 280 5.99 22.58 7.98
N ALA A 281 5.03 21.66 7.91
CA ALA A 281 3.65 21.89 7.47
C ALA A 281 2.64 21.56 8.58
N LEU A 282 2.71 22.31 9.69
CA LEU A 282 1.89 22.06 10.87
C LEU A 282 0.38 22.17 10.61
N ASP A 283 -0.02 23.09 9.72
CA ASP A 283 -1.41 23.31 9.31
C ASP A 283 -1.92 22.29 8.28
N GLY A 284 -1.05 21.36 7.82
CA GLY A 284 -1.44 20.30 6.91
C GLY A 284 -2.33 19.24 7.58
N LEU A 285 -3.11 18.53 6.76
CA LEU A 285 -3.96 17.43 7.22
C LEU A 285 -3.11 16.36 7.91
N VAL A 286 -3.44 16.07 9.16
CA VAL A 286 -2.82 14.97 9.91
C VAL A 286 -3.33 13.65 9.35
N THR A 287 -2.42 12.79 8.91
CA THR A 287 -2.71 11.44 8.41
C THR A 287 -2.05 10.42 9.34
N PRO A 288 -2.74 9.98 10.40
CA PRO A 288 -2.10 9.22 11.47
C PRO A 288 -1.82 7.77 11.02
N MET A 289 -0.54 7.41 10.93
CA MET A 289 -0.05 6.19 10.29
C MET A 289 -0.58 6.07 8.85
N GLY A 290 -0.16 7.02 8.00
CA GLY A 290 -0.49 6.99 6.58
C GLY A 290 0.08 5.72 5.92
N GLY A 291 -0.78 4.96 5.26
CA GLY A 291 -0.47 3.65 4.69
C GLY A 291 -0.50 3.64 3.17
N GLY A 292 -1.18 2.64 2.60
CA GLY A 292 -1.36 2.48 1.16
C GLY A 292 -1.91 3.73 0.48
N ILE A 293 -1.43 4.00 -0.73
CA ILE A 293 -1.87 5.10 -1.59
C ILE A 293 -1.88 4.65 -3.05
N GLN A 294 -2.94 4.99 -3.78
CA GLN A 294 -3.10 4.69 -5.21
C GLN A 294 -3.86 5.81 -5.90
N ILE A 295 -3.73 5.90 -7.23
CA ILE A 295 -4.53 6.79 -8.07
C ILE A 295 -5.36 5.93 -9.03
N HIS A 296 -6.65 6.26 -9.11
CA HIS A 296 -7.55 5.65 -10.08
C HIS A 296 -8.50 6.73 -10.61
N ASP A 297 -8.57 6.88 -11.93
CA ASP A 297 -9.42 7.85 -12.63
C ASP A 297 -9.31 9.32 -12.16
N GLY A 298 -8.12 9.74 -11.72
CA GLY A 298 -7.85 11.09 -11.21
C GLY A 298 -8.25 11.30 -9.75
N VAL A 299 -8.60 10.22 -9.04
CA VAL A 299 -8.85 10.22 -7.59
C VAL A 299 -7.69 9.55 -6.89
N LEU A 300 -7.06 10.28 -5.97
CA LEU A 300 -6.03 9.78 -5.07
C LEU A 300 -6.72 9.15 -3.84
N VAL A 301 -6.53 7.86 -3.62
CA VAL A 301 -7.11 7.13 -2.48
C VAL A 301 -5.99 6.66 -1.56
N PHE A 302 -6.13 6.89 -0.26
CA PHE A 302 -5.12 6.48 0.72
C PHE A 302 -5.72 6.05 2.07
N THR A 303 -4.94 5.31 2.85
CA THR A 303 -5.36 4.80 4.17
C THR A 303 -4.66 5.51 5.33
N THR A 304 -5.32 5.51 6.49
CA THR A 304 -4.74 5.89 7.78
C THR A 304 -5.06 4.85 8.84
N GLY A 305 -4.02 4.36 9.53
CA GLY A 305 -4.10 3.14 10.33
C GLY A 305 -4.46 3.32 11.80
N LEU A 306 -4.39 4.54 12.38
CA LEU A 306 -4.77 4.76 13.78
C LEU A 306 -6.24 5.12 13.97
N ASP A 307 -6.86 5.74 12.98
CA ASP A 307 -8.28 6.11 12.94
C ASP A 307 -9.10 5.21 11.99
N ASN A 308 -8.43 4.28 11.29
CA ASN A 308 -9.04 3.33 10.36
C ASN A 308 -9.87 4.02 9.29
N GLN A 309 -9.29 5.03 8.63
CA GLN A 309 -9.96 5.73 7.54
C GLN A 309 -9.40 5.37 6.17
N VAL A 310 -10.28 5.48 5.17
CA VAL A 310 -9.92 5.51 3.76
C VAL A 310 -10.35 6.87 3.23
N HIS A 311 -9.41 7.62 2.69
CA HIS A 311 -9.61 8.96 2.16
C HIS A 311 -9.60 8.95 0.64
N ALA A 312 -10.28 9.91 0.03
CA ALA A 312 -10.23 10.17 -1.39
C ALA A 312 -10.01 11.67 -1.64
N VAL A 313 -9.11 12.01 -2.57
CA VAL A 313 -8.90 13.36 -3.08
C VAL A 313 -9.13 13.36 -4.57
N ASP A 314 -10.17 14.07 -5.02
CA ASP A 314 -10.38 14.38 -6.43
C ASP A 314 -9.34 15.42 -6.84
N LEU A 315 -8.33 15.00 -7.60
CA LEU A 315 -7.18 15.83 -7.95
C LEU A 315 -7.55 16.96 -8.91
N VAL A 316 -8.64 16.81 -9.67
CA VAL A 316 -9.10 17.82 -10.63
C VAL A 316 -10.07 18.79 -9.97
N ALA A 317 -11.02 18.30 -9.18
CA ALA A 317 -11.94 19.16 -8.45
C ALA A 317 -11.28 19.85 -7.24
N GLY A 318 -10.15 19.32 -6.75
CA GLY A 318 -9.49 19.84 -5.55
C GLY A 318 -10.32 19.63 -4.30
N HIS A 319 -10.86 18.43 -4.11
CA HIS A 319 -11.78 18.13 -3.02
C HIS A 319 -11.43 16.82 -2.31
N HIS A 320 -11.33 16.87 -0.99
CA HIS A 320 -11.09 15.75 -0.08
C HIS A 320 -12.41 15.20 0.47
N SER A 321 -12.48 13.88 0.62
CA SER A 321 -13.59 13.19 1.29
C SER A 321 -13.09 11.94 2.01
N VAL A 322 -13.91 11.45 2.94
CA VAL A 322 -13.66 10.18 3.64
C VAL A 322 -14.58 9.12 3.04
N VAL A 323 -13.98 8.11 2.41
CA VAL A 323 -14.65 6.95 1.80
C VAL A 323 -15.14 5.99 2.87
N TRP A 324 -14.33 5.80 3.90
CA TRP A 324 -14.64 4.97 5.05
C TRP A 324 -14.18 5.66 6.32
N ASP A 325 -15.09 5.81 7.28
CA ASP A 325 -14.78 6.30 8.62
C ASP A 325 -14.89 5.15 9.62
N GLY A 326 -13.75 4.63 10.05
CA GLY A 326 -13.63 3.60 11.07
C GLY A 326 -13.71 4.10 12.51
N SER A 327 -13.99 5.40 12.72
CA SER A 327 -14.11 5.99 14.06
C SER A 327 -15.13 5.24 14.92
N GLY A 328 -14.85 5.18 16.23
CA GLY A 328 -15.68 4.41 17.18
C GLY A 328 -15.60 2.88 17.01
N GLY A 329 -14.67 2.37 16.20
CA GLY A 329 -14.52 0.93 15.97
C GLY A 329 -15.57 0.36 15.01
N ARG A 330 -15.98 1.16 14.02
CA ARG A 330 -16.91 0.73 12.97
C ARG A 330 -16.33 -0.47 12.21
N ARG A 331 -17.18 -1.47 11.98
CA ARG A 331 -16.87 -2.73 11.27
C ARG A 331 -17.50 -2.74 9.88
N PRO A 332 -16.99 -3.53 8.91
CA PRO A 332 -16.02 -4.61 9.08
C PRO A 332 -14.57 -4.17 9.20
N LEU A 333 -14.18 -3.07 8.56
CA LEU A 333 -12.77 -2.70 8.36
C LEU A 333 -12.14 -2.01 9.58
N GLN A 334 -11.12 -2.64 10.17
CA GLN A 334 -10.32 -2.12 11.29
C GLN A 334 -8.83 -2.42 11.12
N GLY A 335 -7.96 -1.63 11.77
CA GLY A 335 -6.52 -1.82 11.72
C GLY A 335 -5.97 -1.77 10.30
N ILE A 336 -6.36 -0.73 9.55
CA ILE A 336 -6.07 -0.61 8.12
C ILE A 336 -4.58 -0.36 7.89
N GLY A 337 -3.99 -1.09 6.93
CA GLY A 337 -2.60 -0.94 6.54
C GLY A 337 -2.40 -0.47 5.10
N ASP A 338 -2.95 -1.16 4.12
CA ASP A 338 -2.65 -0.96 2.70
C ASP A 338 -3.90 -1.09 1.83
N LEU A 339 -3.83 -0.74 0.55
CA LEU A 339 -4.94 -0.93 -0.38
C LEU A 339 -4.48 -1.24 -1.81
N ALA A 340 -5.35 -1.89 -2.56
CA ALA A 340 -5.30 -2.00 -4.01
C ALA A 340 -6.60 -1.49 -4.62
N VAL A 341 -6.53 -1.02 -5.87
CA VAL A 341 -7.70 -0.67 -6.66
C VAL A 341 -7.83 -1.67 -7.80
N ALA A 342 -8.97 -2.36 -7.88
CA ALA A 342 -9.28 -3.23 -9.01
C ALA A 342 -9.68 -2.39 -10.24
N SER A 343 -9.64 -2.99 -11.44
CA SER A 343 -10.12 -2.33 -12.67
C SER A 343 -11.61 -1.98 -12.64
N SER A 344 -12.39 -2.58 -11.74
CA SER A 344 -13.78 -2.22 -11.48
C SER A 344 -13.96 -0.92 -10.69
N GLY A 345 -12.88 -0.34 -10.16
CA GLY A 345 -12.90 0.74 -9.17
C GLY A 345 -13.16 0.25 -7.74
N ASP A 346 -13.34 -1.06 -7.52
CA ASP A 346 -13.46 -1.61 -6.17
C ASP A 346 -12.11 -1.48 -5.44
N LEU A 347 -12.14 -0.94 -4.22
CA LEU A 347 -11.00 -0.91 -3.32
C LEU A 347 -10.90 -2.25 -2.59
N PHE A 348 -9.70 -2.79 -2.47
CA PHE A 348 -9.36 -3.96 -1.65
C PHE A 348 -8.41 -3.50 -0.55
N VAL A 349 -8.94 -3.29 0.64
CA VAL A 349 -8.23 -2.68 1.76
C VAL A 349 -7.78 -3.77 2.72
N SER A 350 -6.49 -3.81 3.04
CA SER A 350 -5.91 -4.83 3.92
C SER A 350 -5.82 -4.37 5.37
N GLU A 351 -6.10 -5.29 6.26
CA GLU A 351 -5.94 -5.12 7.71
C GLU A 351 -4.53 -5.56 8.15
N ASP A 352 -3.74 -4.62 8.68
CA ASP A 352 -2.46 -4.90 9.34
C ASP A 352 -2.60 -5.27 10.83
N ARG A 353 -3.78 -5.01 11.40
CA ARG A 353 -4.27 -5.37 12.72
C ARG A 353 -5.76 -5.68 12.59
N GLY A 354 -6.34 -6.44 13.51
CA GLY A 354 -7.79 -6.71 13.47
C GLY A 354 -8.09 -8.17 13.15
N ASP A 355 -9.02 -8.41 12.23
CA ASP A 355 -9.56 -9.74 11.95
C ASP A 355 -8.78 -10.48 10.85
N MET A 356 -7.64 -9.90 10.42
CA MET A 356 -6.75 -10.41 9.37
C MET A 356 -7.49 -10.55 8.03
N GLU A 357 -8.14 -9.45 7.63
CA GLU A 357 -8.96 -9.41 6.42
C GLU A 357 -8.36 -8.59 5.28
N VAL A 358 -8.77 -8.94 4.06
CA VAL A 358 -8.95 -7.96 2.98
C VAL A 358 -10.44 -7.66 2.92
N VAL A 359 -10.81 -6.39 3.08
CA VAL A 359 -12.18 -5.91 3.00
C VAL A 359 -12.32 -5.08 1.75
N MET A 360 -13.37 -5.30 0.98
CA MET A 360 -13.64 -4.49 -0.21
C MET A 360 -14.52 -3.29 0.11
N ILE A 361 -14.31 -2.19 -0.63
CA ILE A 361 -15.23 -1.06 -0.71
C ILE A 361 -15.56 -0.84 -2.18
N THR A 362 -16.84 -0.95 -2.53
CA THR A 362 -17.30 -0.72 -3.90
C THR A 362 -17.41 0.79 -4.20
N PRO A 363 -17.40 1.22 -5.47
CA PRO A 363 -17.68 2.62 -5.84
C PRO A 363 -19.02 3.15 -5.31
N THR A 364 -20.01 2.25 -5.11
CA THR A 364 -21.31 2.57 -4.54
C THR A 364 -21.34 2.64 -3.00
N GLY A 365 -20.19 2.43 -2.34
CA GLY A 365 -20.05 2.52 -0.88
C GLY A 365 -20.42 1.25 -0.11
N GLU A 366 -20.72 0.14 -0.79
CA GLU A 366 -20.87 -1.15 -0.10
C GLU A 366 -19.53 -1.63 0.43
N VAL A 367 -19.50 -2.08 1.69
CA VAL A 367 -18.30 -2.57 2.37
C VAL A 367 -18.53 -4.00 2.85
N ALA A 368 -17.65 -4.92 2.46
CA ALA A 368 -17.79 -6.35 2.78
C ALA A 368 -16.42 -7.05 2.89
N PRO A 369 -16.22 -7.96 3.86
CA PRO A 369 -15.05 -8.82 3.89
C PRO A 369 -14.93 -9.64 2.60
N PHE A 370 -13.74 -9.68 2.01
CA PHE A 370 -13.44 -10.45 0.80
C PHE A 370 -12.60 -11.69 1.11
N CYS A 371 -11.53 -11.52 1.89
CA CYS A 371 -10.65 -12.61 2.29
C CYS A 371 -10.39 -12.50 3.79
N ARG A 372 -10.40 -13.62 4.52
CA ARG A 372 -10.00 -13.67 5.93
C ARG A 372 -8.96 -14.77 6.16
N MET A 373 -7.83 -14.42 6.75
CA MET A 373 -6.79 -15.39 7.13
C MET A 373 -7.02 -15.85 8.57
N VAL A 374 -7.34 -17.13 8.77
CA VAL A 374 -7.74 -17.66 10.08
C VAL A 374 -6.83 -18.77 10.59
N GLY A 375 -6.77 -18.89 11.91
CA GLY A 375 -6.06 -19.97 12.59
C GLY A 375 -4.63 -19.63 12.98
N ASN A 376 -4.00 -20.58 13.68
CA ASN A 376 -2.71 -20.35 14.35
C ASN A 376 -1.52 -20.14 13.41
N ALA A 377 -1.67 -20.35 12.10
CA ALA A 377 -0.64 -20.08 11.10
C ALA A 377 -0.49 -18.58 10.81
N HIS A 378 -1.52 -17.77 11.09
CA HIS A 378 -1.55 -16.33 10.79
C HIS A 378 -1.50 -15.45 12.04
N ARG A 379 -1.30 -16.05 13.23
CA ARG A 379 -1.17 -15.27 14.46
C ARG A 379 0.03 -14.34 14.39
N PHE A 380 -0.06 -13.17 15.04
CA PHE A 380 0.99 -12.14 15.07
C PHE A 380 1.43 -11.63 13.68
N SER A 381 0.62 -11.92 12.66
CA SER A 381 0.82 -11.47 11.29
C SER A 381 0.02 -10.20 11.01
N ALA A 382 0.14 -9.74 9.78
CA ALA A 382 -0.61 -8.66 9.15
C ALA A 382 -0.98 -9.11 7.73
N VAL A 383 -2.09 -8.61 7.19
CA VAL A 383 -2.42 -8.77 5.77
C VAL A 383 -1.76 -7.63 5.01
N THR A 384 -0.81 -7.95 4.13
CA THR A 384 0.08 -6.96 3.51
C THR A 384 0.09 -7.05 1.99
N GLY A 385 0.28 -5.88 1.37
CA GLY A 385 0.42 -5.68 -0.07
C GLY A 385 -0.63 -6.41 -0.89
N PRO A 386 -1.92 -6.07 -0.83
CA PRO A 386 -2.84 -6.48 -1.88
C PRO A 386 -2.35 -5.88 -3.22
N CYS A 387 -2.27 -6.67 -4.29
CA CYS A 387 -2.08 -6.14 -5.64
C CYS A 387 -2.69 -7.09 -6.68
N PHE A 388 -3.22 -6.53 -7.77
CA PHE A 388 -3.72 -7.33 -8.88
C PHE A 388 -2.62 -7.64 -9.88
N ASP A 389 -2.72 -8.78 -10.56
CA ASP A 389 -1.98 -8.98 -11.80
C ASP A 389 -2.46 -8.01 -12.90
N PRO A 390 -1.69 -7.80 -13.98
CA PRO A 390 -2.07 -6.85 -15.02
C PRO A 390 -3.44 -7.14 -15.68
N SER A 391 -3.90 -8.39 -15.69
CA SER A 391 -5.23 -8.74 -16.22
C SER A 391 -6.39 -8.47 -15.24
N GLY A 392 -6.09 -8.26 -13.96
CA GLY A 392 -7.10 -8.10 -12.90
C GLY A 392 -7.83 -9.39 -12.52
N THR A 393 -7.31 -10.55 -12.91
CA THR A 393 -7.94 -11.87 -12.66
C THR A 393 -7.35 -12.60 -11.46
N ARG A 394 -6.25 -12.08 -10.91
CA ARG A 394 -5.53 -12.62 -9.76
C ARG A 394 -5.21 -11.50 -8.78
N LEU A 395 -5.46 -11.73 -7.50
CA LEU A 395 -5.05 -10.87 -6.41
C LEU A 395 -3.91 -11.55 -5.65
N TYR A 396 -2.79 -10.86 -5.49
CA TYR A 396 -1.72 -11.25 -4.59
C TYR A 396 -1.91 -10.58 -3.24
N VAL A 397 -1.67 -11.33 -2.17
CA VAL A 397 -1.69 -10.82 -0.79
C VAL A 397 -0.76 -11.65 0.06
N SER A 398 -0.18 -11.06 1.10
CA SER A 398 0.70 -11.78 2.02
C SER A 398 0.13 -11.83 3.42
N SER A 399 0.41 -12.95 4.10
CA SER A 399 0.46 -12.99 5.56
C SER A 399 1.89 -12.64 5.93
N LEU A 400 2.16 -11.39 6.34
CA LEU A 400 3.50 -10.85 6.61
C LEU A 400 4.36 -11.80 7.45
N ARG A 401 3.77 -12.37 8.50
CA ARG A 401 4.40 -13.34 9.39
C ARG A 401 3.64 -14.65 9.39
N GLY A 402 3.12 -15.08 8.23
CA GLY A 402 2.51 -16.40 8.08
C GLY A 402 3.49 -17.53 8.43
N ARG A 403 2.98 -18.63 8.98
CA ARG A 403 3.80 -19.79 9.33
C ARG A 403 4.22 -20.55 8.08
N GLY A 404 5.52 -20.83 7.97
CA GLY A 404 6.12 -21.70 6.96
C GLY A 404 6.95 -22.84 7.56
N GLU A 405 7.71 -23.49 6.70
CA GLU A 405 8.52 -24.68 6.98
C GLU A 405 9.92 -24.35 7.51
N ALA A 406 10.46 -23.17 7.18
CA ALA A 406 11.73 -22.70 7.70
C ALA A 406 11.62 -22.10 9.11
N LEU A 407 12.75 -22.04 9.83
CA LEU A 407 12.85 -21.19 11.02
C LEU A 407 13.34 -19.80 10.62
N VAL A 408 12.76 -18.77 11.23
CA VAL A 408 13.14 -17.35 11.05
C VAL A 408 14.65 -17.17 11.24
N ARG A 409 15.23 -17.77 12.28
CA ARG A 409 16.67 -17.69 12.59
C ARG A 409 17.59 -18.34 11.57
N ASP A 410 17.06 -19.29 10.78
CA ASP A 410 17.85 -19.97 9.75
C ASP A 410 17.96 -19.09 8.49
N VAL A 411 17.05 -18.13 8.33
CA VAL A 411 17.07 -17.13 7.24
C VAL A 411 17.74 -15.83 7.69
N VAL A 412 17.37 -15.33 8.87
CA VAL A 412 17.94 -14.11 9.48
C VAL A 412 18.44 -14.45 10.89
N PRO A 413 19.74 -14.71 11.08
CA PRO A 413 20.29 -15.17 12.36
C PRO A 413 20.10 -14.23 13.55
N ASP A 414 19.92 -12.93 13.31
CA ASP A 414 19.65 -11.93 14.35
C ASP A 414 18.25 -12.11 14.98
N LEU A 415 17.36 -12.84 14.31
CA LEU A 415 15.97 -13.07 14.72
C LEU A 415 15.78 -14.52 15.20
N ASP A 416 16.05 -14.79 16.47
CA ASP A 416 15.76 -16.11 17.09
C ASP A 416 14.47 -16.07 17.94
N TRP A 417 13.37 -16.54 17.35
CA TRP A 417 12.08 -16.72 18.04
C TRP A 417 11.87 -18.16 18.52
N GLY A 418 12.94 -18.94 18.62
CA GLY A 418 12.96 -20.33 19.08
C GLY A 418 12.69 -21.36 17.97
N THR A 419 12.65 -22.63 18.35
CA THR A 419 12.38 -23.77 17.42
C THR A 419 10.90 -24.17 17.34
N GLY A 420 10.07 -23.57 18.18
CA GLY A 420 8.65 -23.86 18.26
C GLY A 420 7.85 -23.24 17.13
N ALA A 421 6.53 -23.28 17.27
CA ALA A 421 5.60 -22.69 16.31
C ALA A 421 5.80 -21.18 16.08
N GLU A 422 6.31 -20.44 17.08
CA GLU A 422 6.65 -19.01 16.91
C GLU A 422 7.85 -18.78 15.99
N GLY A 423 8.86 -19.64 16.08
CA GLY A 423 10.06 -19.61 15.25
C GLY A 423 9.83 -19.79 13.76
N ARG A 424 8.61 -20.14 13.35
CA ARG A 424 8.24 -20.49 11.98
C ARG A 424 7.41 -19.42 11.26
N HIS A 425 7.18 -18.26 11.88
CA HIS A 425 6.44 -17.15 11.26
C HIS A 425 7.34 -16.40 10.29
N VAL A 426 7.63 -17.01 9.15
CA VAL A 426 8.58 -16.54 8.13
C VAL A 426 7.94 -15.60 7.10
N GLY A 427 6.62 -15.66 6.97
CA GLY A 427 5.85 -14.92 5.97
C GLY A 427 5.49 -15.76 4.76
N VAL A 428 4.27 -15.56 4.23
CA VAL A 428 3.74 -16.35 3.10
C VAL A 428 2.98 -15.42 2.15
N THR A 429 3.25 -15.55 0.86
CA THR A 429 2.56 -14.82 -0.22
C THR A 429 1.62 -15.77 -0.96
N TYR A 430 0.37 -15.33 -1.10
CA TYR A 430 -0.70 -16.06 -1.75
C TYR A 430 -1.10 -15.37 -3.05
N GLU A 431 -1.49 -16.19 -4.02
CA GLU A 431 -2.26 -15.77 -5.19
C GLU A 431 -3.70 -16.26 -5.00
N ILE A 432 -4.67 -15.35 -5.07
CA ILE A 432 -6.10 -15.63 -5.06
C ILE A 432 -6.62 -15.46 -6.48
N SER A 433 -7.23 -16.50 -7.02
CA SER A 433 -7.83 -16.52 -8.36
C SER A 433 -9.33 -16.78 -8.25
N GLY A 434 -10.13 -16.12 -9.10
CA GLY A 434 -11.58 -16.30 -9.15
C GLY A 434 -12.28 -15.25 -10.00
N PRO A 435 -13.62 -15.17 -9.91
CA PRO A 435 -14.43 -14.29 -10.74
C PRO A 435 -14.40 -12.83 -10.26
N PHE A 436 -13.24 -12.18 -10.29
CA PHE A 436 -13.14 -10.75 -10.01
C PHE A 436 -14.01 -9.94 -11.00
N ARG A 437 -14.67 -8.90 -10.49
CA ARG A 437 -15.46 -7.97 -11.29
C ARG A 437 -14.53 -7.15 -12.17
N SER A 438 -15.00 -6.86 -13.38
CA SER A 438 -14.36 -5.90 -14.27
C SER A 438 -15.29 -4.72 -14.55
N GLU A 439 -14.72 -3.60 -15.00
CA GLU A 439 -15.47 -2.40 -15.41
C GLU A 439 -16.62 -2.74 -16.38
N ALA A 440 -16.36 -3.63 -17.34
CA ALA A 440 -17.34 -4.08 -18.34
C ALA A 440 -18.57 -4.76 -17.72
N VAL A 441 -18.41 -5.47 -16.60
CA VAL A 441 -19.51 -6.14 -15.89
C VAL A 441 -20.37 -5.12 -15.13
N ILE A 442 -19.78 -4.04 -14.63
CA ILE A 442 -20.50 -2.99 -13.90
C ILE A 442 -21.31 -2.11 -14.87
N LEU A 443 -20.72 -1.71 -15.99
CA LEU A 443 -21.39 -0.87 -17.00
C LEU A 443 -22.36 -1.66 -17.89
N GLY A 444 -22.17 -2.98 -18.03
CA GLY A 444 -23.03 -3.89 -18.81
C GLY A 444 -24.24 -4.43 -18.05
N GLY A 445 -24.46 -4.00 -16.81
CA GLY A 445 -25.50 -4.50 -15.90
C GLY A 445 -26.93 -4.08 -16.24
N GLN A 446 -27.36 -4.13 -17.51
CA GLN A 446 -28.73 -4.47 -17.96
C GLN A 446 -28.72 -4.83 -19.45
N SER A 447 -28.53 -6.11 -19.75
CA SER A 447 -29.17 -6.76 -20.91
C SER A 447 -29.30 -8.25 -20.64
N THR A 448 -30.14 -8.60 -19.68
CA THR A 448 -30.79 -9.90 -19.70
C THR A 448 -31.83 -9.88 -20.81
N THR A 449 -31.40 -10.18 -22.03
CA THR A 449 -32.34 -10.59 -23.08
C THR A 449 -32.94 -11.91 -22.63
N THR A 450 -34.09 -11.82 -21.95
CA THR A 450 -34.92 -12.97 -21.63
C THR A 450 -35.32 -13.61 -22.96
N VAL A 451 -34.71 -14.75 -23.30
CA VAL A 451 -35.14 -15.56 -24.44
C VAL A 451 -36.48 -16.17 -24.05
N VAL A 452 -37.56 -15.54 -24.50
CA VAL A 452 -38.90 -16.11 -24.49
C VAL A 452 -38.91 -17.29 -25.49
N PRO A 453 -39.38 -18.49 -25.12
CA PRO A 453 -39.47 -19.60 -26.07
C PRO A 453 -40.54 -19.28 -27.12
N ALA A 454 -40.13 -19.16 -28.39
CA ALA A 454 -41.05 -18.98 -29.49
C ALA A 454 -41.74 -20.31 -29.82
N SER A 455 -43.05 -20.37 -29.61
CA SER A 455 -43.94 -21.37 -30.19
C SER A 455 -43.98 -21.23 -31.71
N THR A 456 -43.86 -22.35 -32.41
CA THR A 456 -43.96 -22.51 -33.87
C THR A 456 -45.30 -22.02 -34.43
N THR A 457 -45.28 -21.33 -35.59
CA THR A 457 -46.19 -21.53 -36.75
C THR A 457 -45.75 -20.64 -37.95
N GLY A 458 -45.50 -21.29 -39.11
CA GLY A 458 -45.88 -20.84 -40.46
C GLY A 458 -45.21 -19.62 -41.11
N ALA A 459 -44.41 -19.86 -42.16
CA ALA A 459 -44.00 -18.88 -43.19
C ALA A 459 -45.21 -18.46 -44.08
N PRO A 460 -45.18 -17.38 -44.91
CA PRO A 460 -44.21 -17.23 -46.00
C PRO A 460 -43.69 -15.80 -46.36
N SER A 461 -42.46 -15.78 -46.88
CA SER A 461 -41.82 -14.91 -47.90
C SER A 461 -42.36 -13.50 -48.24
N THR A 462 -41.45 -12.50 -48.28
CA THR A 462 -41.13 -11.70 -49.49
C THR A 462 -39.84 -10.88 -49.35
N THR A 463 -39.17 -10.74 -50.49
CA THR A 463 -37.93 -10.08 -50.89
C THR A 463 -37.90 -8.55 -50.71
N ALA A 464 -36.73 -7.95 -50.39
CA ALA A 464 -36.17 -6.77 -51.08
C ALA A 464 -34.78 -6.41 -50.55
N ALA A 465 -33.86 -6.18 -51.48
CA ALA A 465 -32.52 -5.62 -51.28
C ALA A 465 -32.57 -4.09 -51.20
N ASN A 466 -31.58 -3.47 -50.54
CA ASN A 466 -30.68 -2.53 -51.21
C ASN A 466 -29.54 -2.04 -50.29
N GLU A 467 -28.36 -2.03 -50.89
CA GLU A 467 -27.18 -1.24 -50.55
C GLU A 467 -27.51 0.26 -50.55
N ASP A 468 -26.79 1.06 -49.74
CA ASP A 468 -26.03 2.18 -50.31
C ASP A 468 -25.00 2.77 -49.32
N THR A 469 -24.14 3.60 -49.91
CA THR A 469 -22.74 3.85 -49.61
C THR A 469 -22.51 5.29 -49.13
N ALA A 470 -21.33 5.54 -48.51
CA ALA A 470 -20.56 6.81 -48.56
C ALA A 470 -21.10 8.02 -47.75
N THR A 471 -20.34 9.01 -47.24
CA THR A 471 -18.94 9.46 -47.39
C THR A 471 -18.64 10.52 -46.30
N SER A 472 -17.38 10.64 -45.86
CA SER A 472 -16.83 11.81 -45.13
C SER A 472 -16.73 13.07 -46.02
N PRO A 473 -16.44 14.24 -45.42
CA PRO A 473 -15.23 14.94 -45.88
C PRO A 473 -14.37 15.56 -44.77
N THR A 474 -13.07 15.52 -45.07
CA THR A 474 -11.93 16.20 -44.44
C THR A 474 -11.86 17.67 -44.90
N VAL A 475 -11.40 18.58 -44.02
CA VAL A 475 -10.88 19.89 -44.43
C VAL A 475 -9.50 20.11 -43.81
N THR A 476 -8.52 20.34 -44.70
CA THR A 476 -7.14 20.77 -44.46
C THR A 476 -7.04 22.27 -44.71
N ALA A 477 -6.24 22.99 -43.92
CA ALA A 477 -5.74 24.32 -44.29
C ALA A 477 -4.26 24.46 -43.90
N THR A 478 -3.49 25.09 -44.80
CA THR A 478 -2.03 25.09 -44.88
C THR A 478 -1.52 26.54 -44.88
N VAL A 479 -0.53 26.83 -44.02
CA VAL A 479 0.67 27.72 -44.19
C VAL A 479 0.51 29.23 -44.49
N THR A 480 1.27 30.08 -43.78
CA THR A 480 2.31 31.03 -44.33
C THR A 480 3.22 31.55 -43.20
N ALA A 481 4.50 31.81 -43.51
CA ALA A 481 5.64 32.01 -42.60
C ALA A 481 6.33 33.40 -42.68
N SER A 482 7.25 33.64 -41.72
CA SER A 482 8.52 34.42 -41.75
C SER A 482 8.50 35.96 -41.49
N PRO A 483 9.64 36.62 -41.09
CA PRO A 483 11.02 36.15 -40.87
C PRO A 483 11.82 36.62 -39.60
N THR A 484 12.93 35.89 -39.37
CA THR A 484 14.26 36.07 -38.70
C THR A 484 14.77 37.38 -38.06
N THR A 485 15.58 37.23 -36.99
CA THR A 485 17.02 37.66 -36.76
C THR A 485 17.31 37.64 -35.24
N GLY A 486 18.47 37.32 -34.64
CA GLY A 486 19.84 36.90 -34.98
C GLY A 486 20.66 36.78 -33.66
N GLU A 487 21.66 35.90 -33.60
CA GLU A 487 22.62 35.76 -32.48
C GLU A 487 23.70 36.86 -32.49
N PRO A 488 24.56 36.96 -31.44
CA PRO A 488 25.88 36.33 -31.59
C PRO A 488 26.51 35.68 -30.33
N SER A 489 27.47 34.82 -30.66
CA SER A 489 28.43 34.00 -29.90
C SER A 489 29.40 34.73 -28.92
N GLY A 490 29.90 33.99 -27.93
CA GLY A 490 31.13 34.30 -27.18
C GLY A 490 31.66 33.11 -26.33
N LYS A 491 32.76 32.49 -26.76
CA LYS A 491 33.58 31.49 -26.03
C LYS A 491 34.72 32.16 -25.24
N VAL A 492 35.06 31.67 -24.03
CA VAL A 492 36.42 31.52 -23.40
C VAL A 492 36.21 30.59 -22.17
N ALA A 493 36.69 29.34 -22.08
CA ALA A 493 38.03 28.75 -21.84
C ALA A 493 38.55 28.78 -20.37
N ASP A 494 38.78 27.56 -19.85
CA ASP A 494 39.75 27.02 -18.87
C ASP A 494 39.95 27.59 -17.45
N GLY A 495 40.04 26.64 -16.49
CA GLY A 495 40.76 26.83 -15.22
C GLY A 495 40.34 25.90 -14.08
N ASN A 496 40.87 24.68 -14.03
CA ASN A 496 41.11 23.94 -12.78
C ASN A 496 42.56 24.26 -12.34
N PRO A 497 42.95 24.28 -11.05
CA PRO A 497 43.38 23.02 -10.42
C PRO A 497 43.34 22.92 -8.87
N VAL A 498 43.66 21.69 -8.41
CA VAL A 498 44.35 21.26 -7.16
C VAL A 498 43.54 20.78 -5.94
N GLU A 499 43.68 19.46 -5.75
CA GLU A 499 43.82 18.63 -4.54
C GLU A 499 43.97 19.29 -3.15
N SER A 500 43.39 18.64 -2.13
CA SER A 500 44.19 18.19 -0.97
C SER A 500 43.46 17.10 -0.18
N GLU A 501 44.11 15.94 -0.11
CA GLU A 501 43.90 14.90 0.91
C GLU A 501 44.32 15.42 2.29
N THR A 502 43.67 14.94 3.35
CA THR A 502 44.41 14.60 4.58
C THR A 502 43.70 13.53 5.39
N THR A 503 44.37 12.39 5.49
CA THR A 503 44.15 11.29 6.43
C THR A 503 44.79 11.62 7.78
N ARG A 504 44.11 11.32 8.90
CA ARG A 504 44.76 10.80 10.12
C ARG A 504 43.76 10.17 11.12
N SER A 505 44.06 8.93 11.50
CA SER A 505 43.39 8.09 12.51
C SER A 505 43.84 8.43 13.96
N PRO A 506 43.56 7.62 15.00
CA PRO A 506 42.63 7.99 16.09
C PRO A 506 43.32 8.07 17.48
N ARG A 507 42.64 8.69 18.45
CA ARG A 507 42.89 8.46 19.89
C ARG A 507 41.56 8.41 20.62
N GLY A 508 41.38 7.35 21.40
CA GLY A 508 40.23 7.17 22.28
C GLY A 508 40.32 8.02 23.54
N ASP A 509 39.17 8.19 24.17
CA ASP A 509 39.02 8.06 25.62
C ASP A 509 37.56 7.79 25.96
N GLY A 510 37.38 6.91 26.94
CA GLY A 510 36.08 6.44 27.40
C GLY A 510 35.32 7.51 28.17
N GLY A 511 34.00 7.52 27.97
CA GLY A 511 33.05 8.26 28.77
C GLY A 511 31.78 7.45 28.89
N LEU A 512 31.61 6.80 30.04
CA LEU A 512 30.40 6.11 30.48
C LEU A 512 29.24 7.12 30.51
N VAL A 513 28.27 7.00 29.60
CA VAL A 513 27.01 7.74 29.67
C VAL A 513 25.88 6.72 29.70
N THR A 514 25.24 6.60 30.86
CA THR A 514 24.05 5.80 31.11
C THR A 514 22.87 6.40 30.36
N PRO A 515 22.19 5.70 29.42
CA PRO A 515 20.94 6.19 28.88
C PRO A 515 19.77 5.71 29.76
N ILE A 516 19.19 6.66 30.48
CA ILE A 516 17.81 6.59 30.96
C ILE A 516 16.92 6.89 29.74
N GLY A 517 15.98 6.00 29.42
CA GLY A 517 14.89 6.33 28.48
C GLY A 517 14.41 5.22 27.54
N LEU A 518 14.14 4.00 28.05
CA LEU A 518 13.33 3.02 27.33
C LEU A 518 11.85 3.45 27.47
N GLY A 519 11.24 3.97 26.39
CA GLY A 519 9.85 4.44 26.44
C GLY A 519 9.10 4.53 25.10
N ALA A 520 9.67 4.07 23.98
CA ALA A 520 9.06 4.25 22.65
C ALA A 520 9.00 2.98 21.77
N ALA A 521 9.22 1.78 22.32
CA ALA A 521 9.25 0.52 21.55
C ALA A 521 8.18 -0.51 21.98
N LEU A 522 7.06 -0.07 22.58
CA LEU A 522 6.02 -0.95 23.11
C LEU A 522 4.69 -0.95 22.32
N LEU A 523 4.62 -0.33 21.14
CA LEU A 523 3.41 -0.37 20.30
C LEU A 523 3.50 -1.27 19.06
N ALA A 524 4.65 -1.94 18.83
CA ALA A 524 4.79 -2.98 17.81
C ALA A 524 4.91 -4.42 18.40
N LEU A 525 4.83 -4.57 19.73
CA LEU A 525 4.91 -5.84 20.47
C LEU A 525 3.81 -5.91 21.55
N GLY A 526 2.55 -5.88 21.12
CA GLY A 526 1.40 -6.15 21.97
C GLY A 526 1.14 -7.65 22.12
N GLY A 527 2.02 -8.38 22.81
CA GLY A 527 1.80 -9.81 23.06
C GLY A 527 2.88 -10.46 23.93
N ALA A 528 2.45 -10.89 25.12
CA ALA A 528 3.17 -11.75 26.07
C ALA A 528 4.17 -11.09 27.04
N LEU A 529 3.68 -10.66 28.21
CA LEU A 529 4.33 -11.00 29.47
C LEU A 529 3.32 -11.05 30.63
N ALA A 530 2.66 -12.20 30.80
CA ALA A 530 1.93 -12.54 32.03
C ALA A 530 2.31 -13.96 32.47
N LEU A 531 3.58 -14.15 32.86
CA LEU A 531 4.01 -15.39 33.51
C LEU A 531 3.63 -15.34 35.00
N ARG A 532 2.51 -16.00 35.28
CA ARG A 532 2.02 -16.36 36.61
C ARG A 532 3.05 -17.25 37.30
N ARG A 533 3.76 -16.71 38.30
CA ARG A 533 4.57 -17.51 39.25
C ARG A 533 3.65 -18.49 39.99
N ARG A 534 3.64 -19.77 39.59
CA ARG A 534 3.30 -20.87 40.50
C ARG A 534 4.57 -21.27 41.23
N ARG A 535 4.60 -20.99 42.53
CA ARG A 535 5.55 -21.59 43.48
C ARG A 535 4.89 -22.87 43.97
N ASP A 536 5.56 -23.99 43.77
CA ASP A 536 5.32 -25.21 44.51
C ASP A 536 5.55 -24.95 46.00
N ARG A 537 4.59 -25.40 46.81
CA ARG A 537 4.83 -25.88 48.16
C ARG A 537 3.84 -27.02 48.41
N ASP A 538 4.41 -28.21 48.53
CA ASP A 538 3.86 -29.30 49.34
C ASP A 538 3.40 -28.79 50.72
N ILE A 539 2.34 -29.40 51.25
CA ILE A 539 2.26 -30.04 52.57
C ILE A 539 0.80 -30.49 52.80
N ASP A 540 0.65 -31.80 52.98
CA ASP A 540 -0.27 -32.58 53.81
C ASP A 540 -1.69 -32.08 54.14
N GLY A 541 -2.63 -33.01 54.03
CA GLY A 541 -3.51 -33.31 55.17
C GLY A 541 -5.00 -33.45 54.85
N SER A 542 -5.46 -34.71 54.95
CA SER A 542 -6.84 -35.20 55.14
C SER A 542 -7.87 -35.06 54.02
#